data_AF-A0A355CDR7-F1
#
_entry.id   AF-A0A355CDR7-F1
#
_cell.length_a   1.000
_cell.length_b   1.000
_cell.length_c   1.000
_cell.angle_alpha   90.00
_cell.angle_beta   90.00
_cell.angle_gamma   90.00
#
_symmetry.space_group_name_H-M   'P 1'
#
loop_
_entity.id
_entity.type
_entity.pdbx_description
1 polymer ?
#
loop_
_entity_poly.entity_id
_entity_poly.type
_entity_poly.pdbx_seq_one_letter_code
_entity_poly.pdbx_strand_id
1 'polypeptide(L)'
;HLVLIDFGAVKDHVSQTILLDPADQSANTKFSVGTFSFAPPEQMAMRPIYASDIYALGMTCLYLLTGKSPKDLDFDGVTGEIVWQPHVQLSPNFARILDKMLKPMVCHRFQSAADVIKALKGEFEDADLLKGLATQFNASNRTVEEPTIFNDESSSWPSPRNKINSGAKQNLRGRSSFTQSGNTGMQPRVSRSLAESGRSFDTVASDRGSFTGSPLPKVPAKWDSNSVRSAYFKGQRDFADCELSGLQLPKAQLAGGNFYQARLVKANLQAADLSGANLGHARLIRANLRDANLTEAYCSTANFECADFRGADLTGAYLSKANLRGANLCGANLTNATVSEEQLATAKTNWLTTKPDGKRVFGF
;
A
#
# COMPACT_ATOMS: atom_id res chain seq x y z
N HIS A 1 -27.04 10.28 -30.56
CA HIS A 1 -26.70 9.00 -29.90
C HIS A 1 -25.25 8.66 -30.18
N LEU A 2 -24.57 7.99 -29.26
CA LEU A 2 -23.22 7.45 -29.45
C LEU A 2 -23.33 5.93 -29.49
N VAL A 3 -22.62 5.29 -30.41
CA VAL A 3 -22.64 3.84 -30.66
C VAL A 3 -21.20 3.36 -30.71
N LEU A 4 -20.88 2.29 -29.97
CA LEU A 4 -19.59 1.62 -30.07
C LEU A 4 -19.56 0.75 -31.31
N ILE A 5 -18.46 0.80 -32.05
CA ILE A 5 -18.20 0.07 -33.29
C ILE A 5 -16.79 -0.54 -33.23
N ASP A 6 -16.49 -1.42 -34.19
CA ASP A 6 -15.24 -2.18 -34.27
C ASP A 6 -14.91 -3.01 -33.02
N PHE A 7 -15.67 -4.09 -32.84
CA PHE A 7 -15.45 -5.09 -31.80
C PHE A 7 -14.30 -6.07 -32.13
N GLY A 8 -13.51 -5.84 -33.19
CA GLY A 8 -12.42 -6.73 -33.59
C GLY A 8 -11.28 -6.85 -32.56
N ALA A 9 -11.27 -5.95 -31.57
CA ALA A 9 -10.34 -5.95 -30.44
C ALA A 9 -10.85 -6.73 -29.20
N VAL A 10 -12.13 -7.08 -29.15
CA VAL A 10 -12.79 -7.54 -27.91
C VAL A 10 -12.51 -9.01 -27.63
N LYS A 11 -12.37 -9.33 -26.33
CA LYS A 11 -12.23 -10.70 -25.82
C LYS A 11 -13.36 -10.97 -24.85
N ASP A 12 -14.21 -11.96 -25.15
CA ASP A 12 -15.37 -12.33 -24.32
C ASP A 12 -14.98 -12.65 -22.87
N HIS A 13 -13.74 -13.15 -22.69
CA HIS A 13 -13.08 -13.27 -21.40
C HIS A 13 -11.72 -12.58 -21.44
N VAL A 14 -11.44 -11.74 -20.45
CA VAL A 14 -10.09 -11.20 -20.21
C VAL A 14 -9.23 -12.33 -19.63
N SER A 15 -8.64 -13.13 -20.52
CA SER A 15 -7.82 -14.29 -20.20
C SER A 15 -6.54 -13.93 -19.45
N GLN A 16 -6.60 -13.92 -18.11
CA GLN A 16 -5.41 -13.96 -17.24
C GLN A 16 -4.60 -15.27 -17.40
N THR A 17 -5.15 -16.26 -18.10
CA THR A 17 -4.59 -17.60 -18.37
C THR A 17 -3.36 -17.63 -19.28
N ILE A 18 -2.97 -16.53 -19.94
CA ILE A 18 -1.78 -16.50 -20.83
C ILE A 18 -0.45 -16.70 -20.05
N LEU A 19 -0.46 -16.65 -18.71
CA LEU A 19 0.69 -16.99 -17.87
C LEU A 19 0.91 -18.50 -17.65
N LEU A 20 0.09 -19.39 -18.25
CA LEU A 20 0.08 -20.83 -17.90
C LEU A 20 0.54 -21.80 -18.99
N ASP A 21 0.80 -21.38 -20.24
CA ASP A 21 1.35 -22.29 -21.26
C ASP A 21 2.27 -21.58 -22.29
N PRO A 22 3.53 -22.02 -22.49
CA PRO A 22 4.40 -21.56 -23.59
C PRO A 22 4.13 -22.21 -24.96
N ALA A 23 3.33 -23.29 -25.03
CA ALA A 23 3.31 -24.19 -26.19
C ALA A 23 2.50 -23.68 -27.39
N ASP A 24 1.34 -23.05 -27.17
CA ASP A 24 0.39 -22.73 -28.24
C ASP A 24 0.75 -21.43 -28.99
N GLN A 25 1.72 -21.52 -29.90
CA GLN A 25 2.01 -20.50 -30.90
C GLN A 25 1.48 -20.88 -32.29
N SER A 26 0.20 -20.62 -32.53
CA SER A 26 -0.35 -20.34 -33.87
C SER A 26 -1.35 -19.17 -33.77
N ALA A 27 -1.02 -18.01 -34.33
CA ALA A 27 -1.45 -17.55 -35.65
C ALA A 27 -2.99 -17.29 -35.71
N ASN A 28 -3.52 -16.06 -35.75
CA ASN A 28 -2.94 -14.71 -35.93
C ASN A 28 -3.81 -13.71 -35.12
N THR A 29 -3.35 -12.60 -34.53
CA THR A 29 -2.33 -11.62 -34.98
C THR A 29 -1.55 -11.02 -33.79
N LYS A 30 -0.21 -10.93 -33.88
CA LYS A 30 0.63 -10.26 -32.85
C LYS A 30 0.77 -8.76 -33.12
N PHE A 31 -0.29 -8.00 -32.82
CA PHE A 31 -0.24 -6.54 -32.71
C PHE A 31 -0.68 -6.10 -31.30
N SER A 32 -0.11 -5.00 -30.81
CA SER A 32 -0.61 -4.30 -29.62
C SER A 32 -1.97 -3.69 -29.94
N VAL A 33 -3.04 -4.37 -29.54
CA VAL A 33 -4.41 -3.99 -29.90
C VAL A 33 -4.86 -2.76 -29.10
N GLY A 34 -4.90 -1.61 -29.78
CA GLY A 34 -5.35 -0.34 -29.22
C GLY A 34 -4.72 0.85 -29.96
N THR A 35 -5.42 1.98 -30.03
CA THR A 35 -4.87 3.19 -30.64
C THR A 35 -3.69 3.70 -29.83
N PHE A 36 -2.51 3.79 -30.47
CA PHE A 36 -1.29 4.27 -29.84
C PHE A 36 -1.50 5.65 -29.18
N SER A 37 -1.09 5.77 -27.91
CA SER A 37 -1.34 6.91 -27.00
C SER A 37 -2.75 7.04 -26.41
N PHE A 38 -3.72 6.19 -26.76
CA PHE A 38 -4.97 6.02 -25.98
C PHE A 38 -4.94 4.78 -25.08
N ALA A 39 -4.16 3.75 -25.46
CA ALA A 39 -3.92 2.57 -24.63
C ALA A 39 -2.96 2.89 -23.46
N PRO A 40 -3.25 2.42 -22.22
CA PRO A 40 -2.35 2.55 -21.07
C PRO A 40 -1.20 1.52 -21.09
N PRO A 41 -0.20 1.66 -20.21
CA PRO A 41 1.00 0.82 -20.19
C PRO A 41 0.73 -0.68 -20.12
N GLU A 42 -0.26 -1.13 -19.33
CA GLU A 42 -0.56 -2.57 -19.20
C GLU A 42 -1.18 -3.17 -20.48
N GLN A 43 -1.95 -2.38 -21.24
CA GLN A 43 -2.48 -2.79 -22.54
C GLN A 43 -1.38 -2.80 -23.61
N MET A 44 -0.46 -1.83 -23.57
CA MET A 44 0.74 -1.83 -24.42
C MET A 44 1.65 -3.04 -24.12
N ALA A 45 1.71 -3.48 -22.86
CA ALA A 45 2.37 -4.71 -22.42
C ALA A 45 1.58 -6.01 -22.72
N MET A 46 0.59 -5.96 -23.64
CA MET A 46 -0.27 -7.09 -24.05
C MET A 46 -1.13 -7.70 -22.94
N ARG A 47 -1.37 -6.97 -21.83
CA ARG A 47 -2.16 -7.41 -20.67
C ARG A 47 -3.38 -6.48 -20.44
N PRO A 48 -4.32 -6.36 -21.39
CA PRO A 48 -5.53 -5.56 -21.21
C PRO A 48 -6.39 -6.10 -20.06
N ILE A 49 -7.02 -5.19 -19.32
CA ILE A 49 -7.95 -5.45 -18.22
C ILE A 49 -9.07 -4.39 -18.25
N TYR A 50 -10.16 -4.56 -17.48
CA TYR A 50 -11.26 -3.58 -17.45
C TYR A 50 -10.81 -2.17 -17.04
N ALA A 51 -9.78 -2.05 -16.19
CA ALA A 51 -9.16 -0.77 -15.86
C ALA A 51 -8.49 -0.10 -17.09
N SER A 52 -8.05 -0.87 -18.09
CA SER A 52 -7.46 -0.35 -19.32
C SER A 52 -8.51 0.33 -20.20
N ASP A 53 -9.69 -0.28 -20.33
CA ASP A 53 -10.83 0.32 -21.04
C ASP A 53 -11.29 1.62 -20.36
N ILE A 54 -11.25 1.66 -19.02
CA ILE A 54 -11.56 2.87 -18.22
C ILE A 54 -10.55 3.99 -18.48
N TYR A 55 -9.26 3.67 -18.63
CA TYR A 55 -8.25 4.66 -19.03
C TYR A 55 -8.47 5.13 -20.47
N ALA A 56 -8.66 4.22 -21.42
CA ALA A 56 -8.91 4.57 -22.82
C ALA A 56 -10.18 5.43 -22.98
N LEU A 57 -11.21 5.18 -22.18
CA LEU A 57 -12.40 6.03 -22.07
C LEU A 57 -12.06 7.41 -21.50
N GLY A 58 -11.25 7.49 -20.43
CA GLY A 58 -10.75 8.75 -19.88
C GLY A 58 -9.96 9.58 -20.90
N MET A 59 -9.06 8.93 -21.64
CA MET A 59 -8.29 9.53 -22.74
C MET A 59 -9.20 10.02 -23.87
N THR A 60 -10.25 9.25 -24.18
CA THR A 60 -11.25 9.64 -25.19
C THR A 60 -12.08 10.84 -24.72
N CYS A 61 -12.51 10.87 -23.45
CA CYS A 61 -13.13 12.05 -22.85
C CYS A 61 -12.20 13.27 -22.91
N LEU A 62 -10.92 13.10 -22.61
CA LEU A 62 -9.95 14.20 -22.62
C LEU A 62 -9.68 14.73 -24.05
N TYR A 63 -9.60 13.86 -25.05
CA TYR A 63 -9.55 14.22 -26.46
C TYR A 63 -10.81 15.02 -26.87
N LEU A 64 -12.01 14.57 -26.49
CA LEU A 64 -13.27 15.27 -26.76
C LEU A 64 -13.38 16.64 -26.06
N LEU A 65 -12.71 16.81 -24.90
CA LEU A 65 -12.73 18.05 -24.12
C LEU A 65 -11.68 19.08 -24.56
N THR A 66 -10.55 18.63 -25.13
CA THR A 66 -9.41 19.49 -25.51
C THR A 66 -9.25 19.70 -27.01
N GLY A 67 -9.76 18.77 -27.84
CA GLY A 67 -9.44 18.68 -29.26
C GLY A 67 -7.99 18.28 -29.56
N LYS A 68 -7.17 17.98 -28.54
CA LYS A 68 -5.76 17.60 -28.66
C LYS A 68 -5.60 16.08 -28.66
N SER A 69 -4.64 15.57 -29.43
CA SER A 69 -4.21 14.17 -29.29
C SER A 69 -3.56 13.97 -27.91
N PRO A 70 -3.65 12.78 -27.31
CA PRO A 70 -2.86 12.40 -26.13
C PRO A 70 -1.35 12.65 -26.23
N LYS A 71 -0.81 12.78 -27.45
CA LYS A 71 0.60 13.10 -27.72
C LYS A 71 0.93 14.60 -27.58
N ASP A 72 -0.09 15.46 -27.63
CA ASP A 72 0.02 16.93 -27.67
C ASP A 72 -0.28 17.54 -26.27
N LEU A 73 -0.20 16.70 -25.24
CA LEU A 73 -0.40 16.98 -23.83
C LEU A 73 0.90 16.68 -23.09
N ASP A 74 1.22 17.50 -22.10
CA ASP A 74 2.42 17.32 -21.28
C ASP A 74 2.26 16.15 -20.30
N PHE A 75 3.37 15.50 -19.95
CA PHE A 75 3.44 14.41 -18.98
C PHE A 75 4.41 14.79 -17.86
N ASP A 76 4.08 14.45 -16.61
CA ASP A 76 5.05 14.51 -15.52
C ASP A 76 6.05 13.35 -15.66
N GLY A 77 7.32 13.69 -15.90
CA GLY A 77 8.42 12.73 -16.01
C GLY A 77 8.76 11.96 -14.73
N VAL A 78 8.16 12.30 -13.58
CA VAL A 78 8.35 11.59 -12.30
C VAL A 78 7.21 10.61 -12.01
N THR A 79 5.95 11.02 -12.16
CA THR A 79 4.78 10.15 -11.87
C THR A 79 4.23 9.40 -13.09
N GLY A 80 4.53 9.86 -14.31
CA GLY A 80 3.91 9.37 -15.54
C GLY A 80 2.45 9.83 -15.72
N GLU A 81 1.96 10.77 -14.91
CA GLU A 81 0.63 11.34 -15.05
C GLU A 81 0.57 12.40 -16.17
N ILE A 82 -0.58 12.50 -16.84
CA ILE A 82 -0.82 13.50 -17.88
C ILE A 82 -1.23 14.82 -17.24
N VAL A 83 -0.58 15.91 -17.62
CA VAL A 83 -0.85 17.26 -17.13
C VAL A 83 -2.00 17.87 -17.94
N TRP A 84 -3.22 17.51 -17.59
CA TRP A 84 -4.42 17.87 -18.35
C TRP A 84 -5.26 18.98 -17.72
N GLN A 85 -5.15 19.19 -16.40
CA GLN A 85 -5.97 20.15 -15.65
C GLN A 85 -5.85 21.60 -16.16
N PRO A 86 -4.68 22.10 -16.62
CA PRO A 86 -4.56 23.44 -17.22
C PRO A 86 -5.29 23.62 -18.55
N HIS A 87 -5.75 22.54 -19.19
CA HIS A 87 -6.34 22.57 -20.52
C HIS A 87 -7.87 22.41 -20.55
N VAL A 88 -8.53 22.12 -19.41
CA VAL A 88 -9.98 21.90 -19.37
C VAL A 88 -10.62 22.53 -18.13
N GLN A 89 -11.72 23.27 -18.31
CA GLN A 89 -12.56 23.75 -17.22
C GLN A 89 -13.66 22.71 -16.92
N LEU A 90 -13.53 22.00 -15.80
CA LEU A 90 -14.47 20.95 -15.35
C LEU A 90 -15.04 21.26 -13.96
N SER A 91 -16.16 20.63 -13.61
CA SER A 91 -16.64 20.66 -12.22
C SER A 91 -15.69 19.90 -11.29
N PRO A 92 -15.51 20.31 -10.02
CA PRO A 92 -14.60 19.63 -9.10
C PRO A 92 -14.91 18.14 -8.89
N ASN A 93 -16.17 17.72 -9.02
CA ASN A 93 -16.49 16.30 -8.96
C ASN A 93 -15.99 15.53 -10.19
N PHE A 94 -16.33 16.01 -11.39
CA PHE A 94 -15.95 15.33 -12.63
C PHE A 94 -14.43 15.39 -12.89
N ALA A 95 -13.76 16.46 -12.46
CA ALA A 95 -12.30 16.56 -12.51
C ALA A 95 -11.60 15.44 -11.70
N ARG A 96 -12.08 15.12 -10.48
CA ARG A 96 -11.55 14.01 -9.69
C ARG A 96 -11.81 12.65 -10.33
N ILE A 97 -12.99 12.48 -10.94
CA ILE A 97 -13.33 11.24 -11.65
C ILE A 97 -12.40 11.05 -12.85
N LEU A 98 -12.18 12.08 -13.65
CA LEU A 98 -11.27 12.03 -14.79
C LEU A 98 -9.81 11.78 -14.36
N ASP A 99 -9.34 12.46 -13.31
CA ASP A 99 -8.02 12.21 -12.71
C ASP A 99 -7.85 10.74 -12.29
N LYS A 100 -8.86 10.19 -11.61
CA LYS A 100 -8.89 8.78 -11.14
C LYS A 100 -9.07 7.76 -12.27
N MET A 101 -9.65 8.16 -13.41
CA MET A 101 -9.66 7.33 -14.64
C MET A 101 -8.30 7.36 -15.36
N LEU A 102 -7.57 8.46 -15.27
CA LEU A 102 -6.32 8.71 -16.00
C LEU A 102 -5.04 8.32 -15.24
N LYS A 103 -5.13 7.74 -14.04
CA LYS A 103 -3.94 7.29 -13.32
C LYS A 103 -3.17 6.20 -14.08
N PRO A 104 -1.84 6.34 -14.28
CA PRO A 104 -1.05 5.38 -15.03
C PRO A 104 -0.98 4.03 -14.30
N MET A 105 -0.86 4.04 -12.97
CA MET A 105 -0.89 2.84 -12.14
C MET A 105 -2.32 2.30 -12.01
N VAL A 106 -2.53 1.07 -12.46
CA VAL A 106 -3.83 0.34 -12.41
C VAL A 106 -4.47 0.39 -11.02
N CYS A 107 -3.69 0.23 -9.95
CA CYS A 107 -4.18 0.19 -8.57
C CYS A 107 -4.76 1.54 -8.08
N HIS A 108 -4.40 2.66 -8.70
CA HIS A 108 -4.97 3.99 -8.38
C HIS A 108 -6.20 4.32 -9.25
N ARG A 109 -6.53 3.45 -10.23
CA ARG A 109 -7.64 3.62 -11.17
C ARG A 109 -8.94 3.01 -10.64
N PHE A 110 -10.08 3.37 -11.21
CA PHE A 110 -11.31 2.59 -11.02
C PHE A 110 -11.14 1.18 -11.60
N GLN A 111 -11.63 0.16 -10.90
CA GLN A 111 -11.47 -1.24 -11.29
C GLN A 111 -12.64 -1.78 -12.13
N SER A 112 -13.82 -1.16 -12.01
CA SER A 112 -15.00 -1.49 -12.81
C SER A 112 -15.73 -0.25 -13.32
N ALA A 113 -16.47 -0.40 -14.43
CA ALA A 113 -17.34 0.65 -14.95
C ALA A 113 -18.48 1.01 -13.98
N ALA A 114 -18.87 0.09 -13.08
CA ALA A 114 -19.87 0.35 -12.05
C ALA A 114 -19.36 1.38 -11.02
N ASP A 115 -18.08 1.36 -10.67
CA ASP A 115 -17.47 2.34 -9.76
C ASP A 115 -17.45 3.74 -10.39
N VAL A 116 -17.13 3.83 -11.68
CA VAL A 116 -17.17 5.09 -12.45
C VAL A 116 -18.60 5.65 -12.50
N ILE A 117 -19.60 4.80 -12.77
CA ILE A 117 -21.02 5.19 -12.76
C ILE A 117 -21.44 5.66 -11.36
N LYS A 118 -21.01 4.99 -10.28
CA LYS A 118 -21.28 5.39 -8.90
C LYS A 118 -20.68 6.76 -8.57
N ALA A 119 -19.46 7.04 -9.04
CA ALA A 119 -18.81 8.33 -8.88
C ALA A 119 -19.50 9.45 -9.68
N LEU A 120 -19.93 9.18 -10.91
CA LEU A 120 -20.70 10.13 -11.73
C LEU A 120 -22.04 10.52 -11.10
N LYS A 121 -22.68 9.60 -10.36
CA LYS A 121 -23.89 9.88 -9.56
C LYS A 121 -23.63 10.63 -8.25
N GLY A 122 -22.38 10.80 -7.83
CA GLY A 122 -22.03 11.40 -6.54
C GLY A 122 -22.14 10.44 -5.34
N GLU A 123 -22.43 9.17 -5.56
CA GLU A 123 -22.55 8.13 -4.51
C GLU A 123 -21.18 7.60 -4.03
N PHE A 124 -20.07 8.28 -4.33
CA PHE A 124 -18.71 7.80 -4.13
C PHE A 124 -18.02 8.51 -2.96
N GLU A 125 -17.98 7.81 -1.81
CA GLU A 125 -17.20 8.21 -0.65
C GLU A 125 -15.72 7.85 -0.87
N ASP A 126 -14.86 8.85 -1.11
CA ASP A 126 -13.41 8.65 -1.09
C ASP A 126 -12.94 8.38 0.34
N ALA A 127 -12.44 7.16 0.60
CA ALA A 127 -11.83 6.80 1.89
C ALA A 127 -10.64 7.70 2.25
N ASP A 128 -9.95 8.26 1.25
CA ASP A 128 -8.86 9.23 1.42
C ASP A 128 -9.33 10.56 2.03
N LEU A 129 -10.61 10.93 1.85
CA LEU A 129 -11.19 12.17 2.39
C LEU A 129 -11.33 12.09 3.93
N LEU A 130 -11.64 10.90 4.46
CA LEU A 130 -11.62 10.62 5.90
C LEU A 130 -10.19 10.72 6.48
N LYS A 131 -9.17 10.26 5.75
CA LYS A 131 -7.75 10.42 6.12
C LYS A 131 -7.32 11.91 6.14
N GLY A 132 -7.80 12.71 5.18
CA GLY A 132 -7.57 14.15 5.14
C GLY A 132 -8.20 14.90 6.32
N LEU A 133 -9.46 14.62 6.65
CA LEU A 133 -10.16 15.29 7.76
C LEU A 133 -9.62 14.88 9.14
N ALA A 134 -9.25 13.62 9.33
CA ALA A 134 -8.71 13.11 10.60
C ALA A 134 -7.34 13.72 10.99
N THR A 135 -6.58 14.24 10.01
CA THR A 135 -5.29 14.90 10.28
C THR A 135 -5.43 16.39 10.61
N GLN A 136 -6.53 17.05 10.24
CA GLN A 136 -6.80 18.44 10.63
C GLN A 136 -7.38 18.55 12.06
N PHE A 137 -8.28 17.66 12.46
CA PHE A 137 -8.94 17.71 13.77
C PHE A 137 -8.03 17.38 14.98
N ASN A 138 -6.85 16.80 14.75
CA ASN A 138 -5.88 16.49 15.83
C ASN A 138 -4.85 17.60 16.08
N ALA A 139 -4.93 18.74 15.38
CA ALA A 139 -4.04 19.88 15.61
C ALA A 139 -4.48 20.79 16.77
N SER A 140 -5.77 20.75 17.15
CA SER A 140 -6.38 21.67 18.11
C SER A 140 -6.63 21.07 19.49
N ASN A 141 -5.59 20.49 20.11
CA ASN A 141 -5.60 20.23 21.55
C ASN A 141 -4.18 20.16 22.16
N ARG A 142 -3.59 21.35 22.38
CA ARG A 142 -2.55 21.55 23.38
C ARG A 142 -3.01 22.65 24.33
N THR A 143 -3.53 22.23 25.48
CA THR A 143 -3.82 23.09 26.61
C THR A 143 -2.54 23.73 27.13
N VAL A 144 -2.53 25.07 27.22
CA VAL A 144 -1.58 25.81 28.04
C VAL A 144 -2.35 26.29 29.26
N GLU A 145 -1.92 25.84 30.44
CA GLU A 145 -2.39 26.40 31.71
C GLU A 145 -1.56 27.66 32.01
N GLU A 146 -2.22 28.77 32.39
CA GLU A 146 -2.03 29.45 33.69
C GLU A 146 -3.01 30.65 33.84
N PRO A 147 -3.14 31.30 35.01
CA PRO A 147 -4.47 31.66 35.53
C PRO A 147 -4.99 33.07 35.19
N THR A 148 -6.28 33.24 35.46
CA THR A 148 -7.05 34.49 35.35
C THR A 148 -6.77 35.51 36.45
N ILE A 149 -6.84 36.82 36.15
CA ILE A 149 -7.43 37.86 37.02
C ILE A 149 -7.68 39.18 36.25
N PHE A 150 -8.92 39.70 36.37
CA PHE A 150 -9.43 41.09 36.17
C PHE A 150 -9.26 41.89 34.84
N ASN A 151 -10.43 42.14 34.22
CA ASN A 151 -11.03 43.42 33.79
C ASN A 151 -10.33 44.45 32.86
N ASP A 152 -11.01 44.70 31.73
CA ASP A 152 -11.72 45.95 31.34
C ASP A 152 -11.36 46.73 30.04
N GLU A 153 -12.40 47.41 29.54
CA GLU A 153 -12.47 48.51 28.55
C GLU A 153 -11.80 48.40 27.16
N SER A 154 -12.58 47.83 26.22
CA SER A 154 -13.02 48.47 24.95
C SER A 154 -12.04 49.10 23.91
N SER A 155 -12.29 48.71 22.65
CA SER A 155 -12.21 49.50 21.40
C SER A 155 -10.93 49.48 20.51
N SER A 156 -11.18 49.08 19.25
CA SER A 156 -10.64 49.61 17.97
C SER A 156 -9.13 49.83 17.75
N TRP A 157 -8.53 48.92 16.95
CA TRP A 157 -7.85 49.10 15.64
C TRP A 157 -7.01 50.39 15.36
N PRO A 158 -5.88 50.34 14.58
CA PRO A 158 -5.20 49.19 13.95
C PRO A 158 -3.63 49.20 14.05
N SER A 159 -2.98 48.29 13.30
CA SER A 159 -1.53 48.08 13.05
C SER A 159 -0.80 49.28 12.36
N PRO A 160 0.54 49.26 12.02
CA PRO A 160 1.56 48.20 12.11
C PRO A 160 3.04 48.66 12.45
N ARG A 161 4.02 47.75 12.20
CA ARG A 161 5.44 47.96 11.74
C ARG A 161 6.66 48.02 12.71
N ASN A 162 7.54 47.04 12.51
CA ASN A 162 9.02 47.09 12.27
C ASN A 162 9.98 47.86 13.22
N LYS A 163 10.86 47.10 13.90
CA LYS A 163 12.36 47.06 13.74
C LYS A 163 12.91 45.91 14.62
N ILE A 164 13.77 44.99 14.15
CA ILE A 164 15.17 45.06 13.67
C ILE A 164 16.20 45.17 14.82
N ASN A 165 17.24 44.31 14.75
CA ASN A 165 18.48 44.26 15.54
C ASN A 165 18.38 43.79 17.02
N SER A 166 19.42 43.20 17.63
CA SER A 166 20.63 42.54 17.08
C SER A 166 21.44 41.79 18.14
N GLY A 167 21.91 40.57 17.81
CA GLY A 167 23.02 39.91 18.52
C GLY A 167 22.74 39.43 19.96
N ALA A 168 23.70 38.83 20.66
CA ALA A 168 25.00 38.31 20.21
C ALA A 168 25.56 37.24 21.17
N LYS A 169 26.34 36.29 20.61
CA LYS A 169 27.51 35.61 21.23
C LYS A 169 27.37 34.78 22.54
N GLN A 170 27.97 33.58 22.48
CA GLN A 170 28.87 33.00 23.53
C GLN A 170 28.21 32.46 24.83
N ASN A 171 28.72 31.43 25.54
CA ASN A 171 29.78 30.43 25.26
C ASN A 171 29.80 29.29 26.33
N LEU A 172 30.60 28.22 26.11
CA LEU A 172 31.28 27.38 27.14
C LEU A 172 30.39 26.54 28.12
N ARG A 173 30.86 25.49 28.85
CA ARG A 173 31.82 24.37 28.60
C ARG A 173 31.77 23.35 29.78
N GLY A 174 32.16 22.08 29.57
CA GLY A 174 32.48 21.09 30.65
C GLY A 174 31.38 20.06 30.94
N ARG A 175 31.66 18.74 31.12
CA ARG A 175 32.46 17.97 32.13
C ARG A 175 31.65 17.65 33.42
N SER A 176 31.66 16.44 34.00
CA SER A 176 32.17 15.11 33.57
C SER A 176 31.74 13.95 34.53
N SER A 177 31.67 12.72 34.00
CA SER A 177 31.71 11.36 34.60
C SER A 177 32.00 11.12 36.11
N PHE A 178 31.33 10.12 36.73
CA PHE A 178 31.98 9.16 37.67
C PHE A 178 31.27 7.79 37.88
N THR A 179 31.85 6.93 38.74
CA THR A 179 31.82 5.44 38.89
C THR A 179 31.21 4.95 40.25
N GLN A 180 30.88 3.68 40.59
CA GLN A 180 30.80 2.30 40.01
C GLN A 180 30.21 1.30 41.08
N SER A 181 29.99 0.00 40.76
CA SER A 181 29.62 -1.14 41.67
C SER A 181 28.11 -1.29 41.94
N GLY A 182 27.48 -2.44 42.32
CA GLY A 182 27.84 -3.86 42.58
C GLY A 182 26.71 -4.55 43.42
N ASN A 183 26.61 -5.86 43.72
CA ASN A 183 27.23 -7.12 43.23
C ASN A 183 26.45 -8.37 43.82
N THR A 184 26.43 -9.54 43.14
CA THR A 184 25.87 -10.88 43.58
C THR A 184 24.36 -10.95 43.98
N GLY A 185 23.65 -12.09 44.05
CA GLY A 185 23.91 -13.50 43.66
C GLY A 185 22.83 -14.51 44.21
N MET A 186 22.71 -15.71 43.60
CA MET A 186 21.93 -16.92 44.01
C MET A 186 20.38 -16.99 43.78
N GLN A 187 19.89 -18.24 43.65
CA GLN A 187 18.48 -18.72 43.72
C GLN A 187 18.38 -19.86 44.77
N PRO A 188 17.17 -20.33 45.14
CA PRO A 188 16.70 -21.62 44.59
C PRO A 188 15.16 -21.74 44.34
N ARG A 189 14.73 -22.97 44.01
CA ARG A 189 13.35 -23.50 43.76
C ARG A 189 12.43 -23.42 45.04
N VAL A 190 11.13 -23.77 45.07
CA VAL A 190 10.38 -24.95 44.52
C VAL A 190 8.83 -24.74 44.51
N SER A 191 8.10 -25.69 43.89
CA SER A 191 6.65 -26.03 44.06
C SER A 191 5.64 -25.17 43.25
N ARG A 192 4.80 -25.76 42.36
CA ARG A 192 3.58 -26.60 42.58
C ARG A 192 2.44 -25.80 43.22
N SER A 193 1.17 -25.83 42.82
CA SER A 193 0.36 -26.36 41.70
C SER A 193 -1.07 -26.46 42.23
N LEU A 194 -2.10 -26.01 41.52
CA LEU A 194 -3.50 -26.24 41.89
C LEU A 194 -4.39 -26.29 40.63
N ALA A 195 -5.47 -27.06 40.73
CA ALA A 195 -6.52 -27.26 39.74
C ALA A 195 -7.86 -27.46 40.47
N GLU A 196 -8.98 -27.59 39.74
CA GLU A 196 -10.36 -27.69 40.26
C GLU A 196 -10.84 -26.39 40.96
N SER A 197 -12.13 -26.05 41.06
CA SER A 197 -13.38 -26.41 40.35
C SER A 197 -14.28 -25.14 40.40
N GLY A 198 -15.36 -24.91 39.66
CA GLY A 198 -16.23 -25.80 38.90
C GLY A 198 -17.61 -25.92 39.57
N ARG A 199 -18.52 -24.95 39.35
CA ARG A 199 -19.99 -25.08 39.55
C ARG A 199 -20.78 -23.91 38.94
N SER A 200 -22.00 -24.22 38.51
CA SER A 200 -23.01 -23.30 37.96
C SER A 200 -24.19 -23.17 38.93
N PHE A 201 -24.99 -22.11 38.79
CA PHE A 201 -26.34 -22.03 39.36
C PHE A 201 -27.23 -21.13 38.47
N ASP A 202 -28.46 -21.58 38.20
CA ASP A 202 -29.48 -20.86 37.43
C ASP A 202 -30.41 -20.03 38.33
N THR A 203 -31.00 -18.96 37.80
CA THR A 203 -32.25 -18.36 38.32
C THR A 203 -32.93 -17.51 37.23
N VAL A 204 -34.20 -17.10 37.44
CA VAL A 204 -35.18 -16.95 36.34
C VAL A 204 -35.91 -15.58 36.31
N ALA A 205 -36.09 -15.07 35.08
CA ALA A 205 -37.09 -14.11 34.57
C ALA A 205 -37.06 -12.59 34.89
N SER A 206 -37.42 -11.81 33.84
CA SER A 206 -38.00 -10.44 33.79
C SER A 206 -37.26 -9.29 34.51
N ASP A 207 -36.97 -8.16 33.86
CA ASP A 207 -38.00 -7.26 33.28
C ASP A 207 -37.54 -6.48 32.01
N ARG A 208 -38.34 -5.51 31.55
CA ARG A 208 -38.23 -4.75 30.30
C ARG A 208 -37.20 -3.61 30.36
N GLY A 209 -36.48 -3.38 29.26
CA GLY A 209 -35.64 -2.19 29.08
C GLY A 209 -35.18 -1.99 27.64
N SER A 210 -35.85 -1.12 26.88
CA SER A 210 -35.46 -0.79 25.51
C SER A 210 -34.43 0.34 25.46
N PHE A 211 -33.14 -0.02 25.34
CA PHE A 211 -32.11 0.89 24.82
C PHE A 211 -31.25 0.16 23.77
N THR A 212 -31.42 0.54 22.50
CA THR A 212 -30.58 0.09 21.40
C THR A 212 -29.21 0.77 21.47
N GLY A 213 -28.34 0.29 22.36
CA GLY A 213 -26.95 0.71 22.41
C GLY A 213 -26.29 0.50 21.04
N SER A 214 -25.66 1.56 20.50
CA SER A 214 -24.87 1.48 19.28
C SER A 214 -23.83 0.37 19.40
N PRO A 215 -23.69 -0.54 18.41
CA PRO A 215 -22.76 -1.65 18.52
C PRO A 215 -21.33 -1.16 18.79
N LEU A 216 -20.75 -1.67 19.89
CA LEU A 216 -19.32 -1.51 20.18
C LEU A 216 -18.48 -1.90 18.96
N PRO A 217 -17.34 -1.23 18.70
CA PRO A 217 -16.56 -1.42 17.48
C PRO A 217 -16.26 -2.91 17.29
N LYS A 218 -16.77 -3.47 16.19
CA LYS A 218 -16.63 -4.89 15.87
C LYS A 218 -15.14 -5.23 15.87
N VAL A 219 -14.75 -6.21 16.70
CA VAL A 219 -13.42 -6.84 16.63
C VAL A 219 -13.16 -7.16 15.15
N PRO A 220 -12.05 -6.69 14.55
CA PRO A 220 -11.85 -6.80 13.11
C PRO A 220 -11.95 -8.26 12.69
N ALA A 221 -12.78 -8.52 11.68
CA ALA A 221 -13.09 -9.88 11.24
C ALA A 221 -11.77 -10.60 10.93
N LYS A 222 -11.46 -11.63 11.72
CA LYS A 222 -10.19 -12.34 11.62
C LYS A 222 -10.13 -13.08 10.28
N TRP A 223 -9.42 -12.49 9.33
CA TRP A 223 -9.16 -13.08 8.03
C TRP A 223 -8.60 -14.49 8.17
N ASP A 224 -9.01 -15.35 7.25
CA ASP A 224 -8.48 -16.69 7.08
C ASP A 224 -7.94 -16.89 5.66
N SER A 225 -7.26 -17.99 5.43
CA SER A 225 -6.56 -18.25 4.16
C SER A 225 -7.51 -18.41 2.96
N ASN A 226 -8.81 -18.61 3.20
CA ASN A 226 -9.82 -18.82 2.18
C ASN A 226 -10.63 -17.55 1.90
N SER A 227 -10.95 -16.75 2.92
CA SER A 227 -11.56 -15.42 2.77
C SER A 227 -10.64 -14.45 2.05
N VAL A 228 -9.32 -14.44 2.33
CA VAL A 228 -8.36 -13.63 1.55
C VAL A 228 -8.36 -14.03 0.07
N ARG A 229 -8.30 -15.34 -0.25
CA ARG A 229 -8.39 -15.84 -1.64
C ARG A 229 -9.74 -15.51 -2.29
N SER A 230 -10.85 -15.65 -1.56
CA SER A 230 -12.21 -15.37 -2.05
C SER A 230 -12.44 -13.87 -2.29
N ALA A 231 -11.92 -13.02 -1.41
CA ALA A 231 -11.87 -11.57 -1.59
C ALA A 231 -11.08 -11.22 -2.85
N TYR A 232 -9.90 -11.85 -3.05
CA TYR A 232 -9.11 -11.64 -4.26
C TYR A 232 -9.84 -12.03 -5.54
N PHE A 233 -10.51 -13.19 -5.54
CA PHE A 233 -11.34 -13.65 -6.64
C PHE A 233 -12.54 -12.72 -6.92
N LYS A 234 -13.12 -12.11 -5.89
CA LYS A 234 -14.19 -11.10 -5.98
C LYS A 234 -13.70 -9.69 -6.35
N GLY A 235 -12.42 -9.53 -6.69
CA GLY A 235 -11.84 -8.24 -7.08
C GLY A 235 -11.42 -7.33 -5.91
N GLN A 236 -11.64 -7.72 -4.65
CA GLN A 236 -11.11 -6.96 -3.51
C GLN A 236 -9.57 -7.06 -3.51
N ARG A 237 -8.91 -5.90 -3.52
CA ARG A 237 -7.44 -5.77 -3.45
C ARG A 237 -6.97 -5.21 -2.12
N ASP A 238 -7.85 -4.59 -1.33
CA ASP A 238 -7.47 -3.92 -0.10
C ASP A 238 -7.53 -4.84 1.12
N PHE A 239 -6.36 -4.98 1.74
CA PHE A 239 -6.08 -5.67 3.00
C PHE A 239 -5.13 -4.81 3.87
N ALA A 240 -5.09 -3.49 3.68
CA ALA A 240 -4.33 -2.58 4.54
C ALA A 240 -4.73 -2.75 6.02
N ASP A 241 -3.76 -2.52 6.91
CA ASP A 241 -3.90 -2.58 8.38
C ASP A 241 -4.40 -3.94 8.94
N CYS A 242 -4.61 -4.96 8.09
CA CYS A 242 -5.25 -6.22 8.47
C CYS A 242 -4.31 -7.18 9.24
N GLU A 243 -4.91 -7.96 10.14
CA GLU A 243 -4.23 -9.07 10.82
C GLU A 243 -4.31 -10.35 9.97
N LEU A 244 -3.19 -10.69 9.33
CA LEU A 244 -3.00 -11.79 8.39
C LEU A 244 -1.89 -12.76 8.85
N SER A 245 -1.50 -12.70 10.13
CA SER A 245 -0.38 -13.48 10.67
C SER A 245 -0.65 -14.98 10.66
N GLY A 246 0.32 -15.77 10.22
CA GLY A 246 0.24 -17.24 10.16
C GLY A 246 -0.63 -17.82 9.05
N LEU A 247 -1.26 -17.00 8.19
CA LEU A 247 -2.12 -17.49 7.11
C LEU A 247 -1.35 -18.37 6.10
N GLN A 248 -2.06 -19.36 5.54
CA GLN A 248 -1.51 -20.34 4.61
C GLN A 248 -1.93 -19.99 3.18
N LEU A 249 -1.15 -19.09 2.59
CA LEU A 249 -1.34 -18.51 1.27
C LEU A 249 -0.28 -18.98 0.23
N PRO A 250 0.23 -20.24 0.23
CA PRO A 250 1.14 -20.68 -0.83
C PRO A 250 0.40 -20.67 -2.18
N LYS A 251 1.13 -20.33 -3.24
CA LYS A 251 0.63 -20.13 -4.62
C LYS A 251 -0.56 -19.16 -4.74
N ALA A 252 -0.83 -18.34 -3.72
CA ALA A 252 -1.91 -17.35 -3.78
C ALA A 252 -1.60 -16.28 -4.84
N GLN A 253 -2.60 -15.97 -5.65
CA GLN A 253 -2.53 -14.89 -6.63
C GLN A 253 -2.93 -13.59 -5.91
N LEU A 254 -1.95 -12.75 -5.59
CA LEU A 254 -2.07 -11.53 -4.78
C LEU A 254 -1.39 -10.31 -5.44
N ALA A 255 -1.16 -10.38 -6.76
CA ALA A 255 -0.52 -9.33 -7.57
C ALA A 255 -1.34 -8.03 -7.60
N GLY A 256 -0.68 -6.91 -7.32
CA GLY A 256 -1.31 -5.60 -7.16
C GLY A 256 -2.13 -5.43 -5.86
N GLY A 257 -2.01 -6.35 -4.90
CA GLY A 257 -2.73 -6.28 -3.63
C GLY A 257 -2.20 -5.19 -2.70
N ASN A 258 -3.09 -4.50 -2.00
CA ASN A 258 -2.72 -3.52 -0.97
C ASN A 258 -2.66 -4.20 0.40
N PHE A 259 -1.44 -4.32 0.93
CA PHE A 259 -1.10 -4.86 2.24
C PHE A 259 -0.39 -3.81 3.10
N TYR A 260 -0.59 -2.51 2.81
CA TYR A 260 0.03 -1.42 3.55
C TYR A 260 -0.22 -1.53 5.06
N GLN A 261 0.84 -1.48 5.88
CA GLN A 261 0.82 -1.70 7.34
C GLN A 261 0.24 -3.06 7.81
N ALA A 262 -0.15 -3.96 6.91
CA ALA A 262 -0.73 -5.26 7.25
C ALA A 262 0.26 -6.17 8.01
N ARG A 263 -0.27 -7.03 8.87
CA ARG A 263 0.51 -7.92 9.73
C ARG A 263 0.49 -9.34 9.18
N LEU A 264 1.59 -9.75 8.57
CA LEU A 264 1.79 -11.02 7.88
C LEU A 264 2.86 -11.87 8.60
N VAL A 265 2.92 -11.76 9.93
CA VAL A 265 3.98 -12.38 10.75
C VAL A 265 3.83 -13.91 10.70
N LYS A 266 4.89 -14.61 10.31
CA LYS A 266 4.87 -16.07 10.03
C LYS A 266 3.87 -16.51 8.94
N ALA A 267 3.36 -15.60 8.10
CA ALA A 267 2.51 -15.99 6.97
C ALA A 267 3.30 -16.88 5.98
N ASN A 268 2.62 -17.86 5.37
CA ASN A 268 3.19 -18.73 4.35
C ASN A 268 2.71 -18.27 2.97
N LEU A 269 3.60 -17.63 2.23
CA LEU A 269 3.40 -17.03 0.91
C LEU A 269 4.32 -17.70 -0.14
N GLN A 270 4.72 -18.96 0.09
CA GLN A 270 5.62 -19.67 -0.82
C GLN A 270 5.02 -19.79 -2.23
N ALA A 271 5.79 -19.40 -3.24
CA ALA A 271 5.36 -19.32 -4.64
C ALA A 271 4.08 -18.49 -4.86
N ALA A 272 3.72 -17.60 -3.93
CA ALA A 272 2.65 -16.63 -4.14
C ALA A 272 3.09 -15.56 -5.14
N ASP A 273 2.14 -15.03 -5.89
CA ASP A 273 2.36 -13.86 -6.74
C ASP A 273 1.95 -12.60 -5.98
N LEU A 274 2.92 -11.74 -5.69
CA LEU A 274 2.82 -10.45 -5.04
C LEU A 274 3.42 -9.35 -5.94
N SER A 275 3.52 -9.59 -7.25
CA SER A 275 4.03 -8.58 -8.19
C SER A 275 3.22 -7.28 -8.13
N GLY A 276 3.92 -6.14 -8.09
CA GLY A 276 3.32 -4.81 -7.93
C GLY A 276 2.52 -4.60 -6.62
N ALA A 277 2.55 -5.52 -5.67
CA ALA A 277 1.79 -5.39 -4.41
C ALA A 277 2.36 -4.28 -3.51
N ASN A 278 1.49 -3.57 -2.79
CA ASN A 278 1.89 -2.58 -1.80
C ASN A 278 2.08 -3.24 -0.43
N LEU A 279 3.33 -3.50 -0.06
CA LEU A 279 3.76 -4.02 1.24
C LEU A 279 4.38 -2.91 2.11
N GLY A 280 4.12 -1.64 1.81
CA GLY A 280 4.68 -0.50 2.53
C GLY A 280 4.38 -0.56 4.03
N HIS A 281 5.41 -0.43 4.87
CA HIS A 281 5.36 -0.61 6.34
C HIS A 281 4.80 -1.96 6.83
N ALA A 282 4.53 -2.94 5.96
CA ALA A 282 3.94 -4.22 6.34
C ALA A 282 4.91 -5.07 7.20
N ARG A 283 4.35 -5.96 8.04
CA ARG A 283 5.11 -6.76 9.01
C ARG A 283 5.15 -8.23 8.59
N LEU A 284 6.16 -8.60 7.80
CA LEU A 284 6.41 -9.95 7.28
C LEU A 284 7.49 -10.71 8.07
N ILE A 285 7.63 -10.39 9.38
CA ILE A 285 8.60 -11.01 10.28
C ILE A 285 8.42 -12.54 10.26
N ARG A 286 9.49 -13.28 9.93
CA ARG A 286 9.50 -14.74 9.77
C ARG A 286 8.49 -15.30 8.74
N ALA A 287 8.05 -14.51 7.76
CA ALA A 287 7.22 -15.01 6.66
C ALA A 287 8.02 -15.96 5.75
N ASN A 288 7.36 -16.95 5.17
CA ASN A 288 7.90 -17.82 4.13
C ASN A 288 7.50 -17.22 2.77
N LEU A 289 8.46 -16.61 2.07
CA LEU A 289 8.35 -15.97 0.76
C LEU A 289 9.22 -16.70 -0.28
N ARG A 290 9.53 -17.97 -0.03
CA ARG A 290 10.35 -18.77 -0.94
C ARG A 290 9.68 -18.90 -2.28
N ASP A 291 10.48 -18.87 -3.34
CA ASP A 291 10.04 -19.06 -4.73
C ASP A 291 8.91 -18.07 -5.16
N ALA A 292 8.65 -17.01 -4.36
CA ALA A 292 7.55 -16.07 -4.56
C ALA A 292 7.92 -14.97 -5.55
N ASN A 293 6.92 -14.46 -6.27
CA ASN A 293 7.09 -13.32 -7.16
C ASN A 293 6.77 -12.03 -6.41
N LEU A 294 7.74 -11.11 -6.31
CA LEU A 294 7.61 -9.76 -5.77
C LEU A 294 8.15 -8.71 -6.77
N THR A 295 8.14 -9.01 -8.08
CA THR A 295 8.58 -8.06 -9.11
C THR A 295 7.84 -6.73 -8.97
N GLU A 296 8.57 -5.61 -8.96
CA GLU A 296 8.03 -4.24 -8.84
C GLU A 296 7.20 -3.97 -7.56
N ALA A 297 7.24 -4.87 -6.55
CA ALA A 297 6.47 -4.69 -5.32
C ALA A 297 6.96 -3.50 -4.47
N TYR A 298 6.02 -2.74 -3.91
CA TYR A 298 6.30 -1.57 -3.08
C TYR A 298 6.53 -1.99 -1.63
N CYS A 299 7.78 -2.24 -1.27
CA CYS A 299 8.19 -2.82 0.02
C CYS A 299 8.84 -1.80 0.97
N SER A 300 8.61 -0.50 0.77
CA SER A 300 9.30 0.57 1.49
C SER A 300 9.00 0.55 2.99
N THR A 301 10.02 0.70 3.82
CA THR A 301 9.92 0.59 5.30
C THR A 301 9.25 -0.68 5.85
N ALA A 302 9.07 -1.72 5.02
CA ALA A 302 8.50 -3.01 5.46
C ALA A 302 9.48 -3.76 6.38
N ASN A 303 8.95 -4.62 7.26
CA ASN A 303 9.75 -5.41 8.19
C ASN A 303 9.73 -6.90 7.82
N PHE A 304 10.83 -7.37 7.23
CA PHE A 304 11.08 -8.75 6.82
C PHE A 304 12.07 -9.47 7.76
N GLU A 305 12.19 -9.07 9.03
CA GLU A 305 13.15 -9.68 9.97
C GLU A 305 12.99 -11.21 10.02
N CYS A 306 14.09 -11.93 9.78
CA CYS A 306 14.12 -13.39 9.64
C CYS A 306 13.15 -14.01 8.59
N ALA A 307 12.69 -13.27 7.58
CA ALA A 307 11.87 -13.83 6.48
C ALA A 307 12.71 -14.69 5.51
N ASP A 308 12.06 -15.62 4.81
CA ASP A 308 12.72 -16.57 3.92
C ASP A 308 12.36 -16.31 2.44
N PHE A 309 13.29 -15.75 1.67
CA PHE A 309 13.13 -15.35 0.26
C PHE A 309 13.92 -16.26 -0.70
N ARG A 310 14.31 -17.47 -0.29
CA ARG A 310 15.10 -18.36 -1.17
C ARG A 310 14.35 -18.63 -2.47
N GLY A 311 15.00 -18.32 -3.61
CA GLY A 311 14.41 -18.45 -4.95
C GLY A 311 13.37 -17.40 -5.34
N ALA A 312 13.11 -16.38 -4.50
CA ALA A 312 12.14 -15.34 -4.80
C ALA A 312 12.63 -14.38 -5.89
N ASP A 313 11.72 -13.90 -6.73
CA ASP A 313 12.00 -12.80 -7.64
C ASP A 313 11.60 -11.46 -6.98
N LEU A 314 12.55 -10.53 -6.91
CA LEU A 314 12.42 -9.19 -6.37
C LEU A 314 12.83 -8.14 -7.42
N THR A 315 12.80 -8.48 -8.72
CA THR A 315 13.23 -7.59 -9.80
C THR A 315 12.45 -6.28 -9.77
N GLY A 316 13.15 -5.15 -9.69
CA GLY A 316 12.54 -3.82 -9.58
C GLY A 316 11.82 -3.53 -8.26
N ALA A 317 11.88 -4.40 -7.25
CA ALA A 317 11.17 -4.20 -5.99
C ALA A 317 11.69 -2.99 -5.19
N TYR A 318 10.78 -2.22 -4.59
CA TYR A 318 11.10 -0.99 -3.86
C TYR A 318 11.38 -1.28 -2.39
N LEU A 319 12.61 -1.67 -2.07
CA LEU A 319 13.04 -2.11 -0.73
C LEU A 319 13.61 -0.98 0.15
N SER A 320 13.51 0.29 -0.26
CA SER A 320 14.07 1.43 0.46
C SER A 320 13.64 1.47 1.94
N LYS A 321 14.63 1.50 2.85
CA LYS A 321 14.47 1.48 4.31
C LYS A 321 13.76 0.23 4.88
N ALA A 322 13.55 -0.83 4.10
CA ALA A 322 13.02 -2.10 4.58
C ALA A 322 14.02 -2.81 5.53
N ASN A 323 13.52 -3.40 6.61
CA ASN A 323 14.33 -4.19 7.53
C ASN A 323 14.51 -5.62 6.99
N LEU A 324 15.71 -5.94 6.51
CA LEU A 324 16.10 -7.25 5.99
C LEU A 324 16.91 -8.09 6.99
N ARG A 325 16.98 -7.68 8.27
CA ARG A 325 17.83 -8.31 9.28
C ARG A 325 17.57 -9.81 9.43
N GLY A 326 18.59 -10.61 9.15
CA GLY A 326 18.54 -12.07 9.21
C GLY A 326 17.64 -12.73 8.14
N ALA A 327 17.10 -11.97 7.19
CA ALA A 327 16.32 -12.50 6.07
C ALA A 327 17.21 -13.37 5.16
N ASN A 328 16.61 -14.31 4.43
CA ASN A 328 17.33 -15.30 3.63
C ASN A 328 17.10 -15.09 2.13
N LEU A 329 17.98 -14.34 1.49
CA LEU A 329 17.97 -13.97 0.07
C LEU A 329 18.85 -14.90 -0.80
N CYS A 330 19.30 -16.04 -0.27
CA CYS A 330 20.11 -17.02 -1.01
C CYS A 330 19.36 -17.52 -2.26
N GLY A 331 19.89 -17.21 -3.45
CA GLY A 331 19.24 -17.52 -4.73
C GLY A 331 18.08 -16.62 -5.12
N ALA A 332 17.83 -15.51 -4.41
CA ALA A 332 16.86 -14.49 -4.82
C ALA A 332 17.39 -13.63 -5.97
N ASN A 333 16.50 -13.09 -6.80
CA ASN A 333 16.81 -12.17 -7.88
C ASN A 333 16.46 -10.73 -7.48
N LEU A 334 17.47 -9.88 -7.22
CA LEU A 334 17.27 -8.47 -6.83
C LEU A 334 17.53 -7.49 -7.99
N THR A 335 17.58 -7.92 -9.25
CA THR A 335 17.92 -7.07 -10.40
C THR A 335 17.08 -5.80 -10.43
N ASN A 336 17.69 -4.61 -10.56
CA ASN A 336 17.03 -3.30 -10.50
C ASN A 336 16.26 -2.98 -9.18
N ALA A 337 16.33 -3.81 -8.13
CA ALA A 337 15.65 -3.54 -6.86
C ALA A 337 16.32 -2.39 -6.09
N THR A 338 15.53 -1.49 -5.49
CA THR A 338 16.06 -0.34 -4.73
C THR A 338 16.34 -0.73 -3.28
N VAL A 339 17.51 -1.34 -3.05
CA VAL A 339 18.02 -1.77 -1.74
C VAL A 339 19.47 -1.31 -1.55
N SER A 340 19.83 -0.84 -0.34
CA SER A 340 21.19 -0.38 -0.05
C SER A 340 22.14 -1.52 0.34
N GLU A 341 23.46 -1.28 0.27
CA GLU A 341 24.45 -2.28 0.64
C GLU A 341 24.40 -2.61 2.13
N GLU A 342 24.10 -1.65 3.00
CA GLU A 342 23.92 -1.86 4.44
C GLU A 342 22.70 -2.73 4.73
N GLN A 343 21.59 -2.57 3.99
CA GLN A 343 20.43 -3.44 4.10
C GLN A 343 20.79 -4.88 3.71
N LEU A 344 21.47 -5.07 2.58
CA LEU A 344 21.93 -6.40 2.13
C LEU A 344 22.92 -7.04 3.10
N ALA A 345 23.83 -6.27 3.71
CA ALA A 345 24.79 -6.76 4.70
C ALA A 345 24.13 -7.32 5.98
N THR A 346 22.88 -6.93 6.28
CA THR A 346 22.11 -7.54 7.40
C THR A 346 21.40 -8.84 7.02
N ALA A 347 21.34 -9.19 5.73
CA ALA A 347 20.67 -10.37 5.21
C ALA A 347 21.66 -11.49 4.86
N LYS A 348 21.14 -12.70 4.63
CA LYS A 348 21.92 -13.86 4.16
C LYS A 348 21.79 -13.96 2.64
N THR A 349 22.90 -13.88 1.93
CA THR A 349 23.01 -14.05 0.47
C THR A 349 24.02 -15.15 0.14
N ASN A 350 24.00 -15.66 -1.08
CA ASN A 350 25.01 -16.59 -1.59
C ASN A 350 25.36 -16.30 -3.06
N TRP A 351 26.24 -17.13 -3.64
CA TRP A 351 26.66 -17.03 -5.05
C TRP A 351 25.54 -17.15 -6.09
N LEU A 352 24.37 -17.67 -5.68
CA LEU A 352 23.18 -17.75 -6.54
C LEU A 352 22.32 -16.48 -6.46
N THR A 353 22.46 -15.66 -5.41
CA THR A 353 21.79 -14.36 -5.28
C THR A 353 22.26 -13.42 -6.38
N THR A 354 21.32 -12.82 -7.11
CA THR A 354 21.60 -11.78 -8.12
C THR A 354 21.35 -10.41 -7.47
N LYS A 355 22.30 -9.48 -7.59
CA LYS A 355 22.29 -8.13 -7.01
C LYS A 355 21.47 -7.12 -7.84
N PRO A 356 21.19 -5.91 -7.30
CA PRO A 356 20.58 -4.80 -8.06
C PRO A 356 21.24 -4.44 -9.39
N ASP A 357 22.56 -4.62 -9.53
CA ASP A 357 23.30 -4.37 -10.78
C ASP A 357 23.23 -5.55 -11.79
N GLY A 358 22.35 -6.52 -11.55
CA GLY A 358 22.18 -7.73 -12.37
C GLY A 358 23.32 -8.75 -12.24
N LYS A 359 24.37 -8.47 -11.47
CA LYS A 359 25.49 -9.41 -11.27
C LYS A 359 25.20 -10.39 -10.15
N ARG A 360 25.73 -11.60 -10.26
CA ARG A 360 25.76 -12.56 -9.16
C ARG A 360 26.99 -12.35 -8.29
N VAL A 361 26.92 -12.82 -7.05
CA VAL A 361 28.09 -12.85 -6.16
C VAL A 361 29.06 -13.92 -6.66
N PHE A 362 30.00 -13.51 -7.52
CA PHE A 362 31.13 -14.36 -7.91
C PHE A 362 31.95 -14.71 -6.66
N GLY A 363 32.02 -16.00 -6.34
CA GLY A 363 32.98 -16.54 -5.38
C GLY A 363 34.31 -16.84 -6.07
N PHE A 364 35.40 -16.56 -5.37
CA PHE A 364 36.68 -17.25 -5.53
C PHE A 364 36.70 -18.49 -4.62
#